data_AF-A0A847LZA5-F1
#
_entry.id   AF-A0A847LZA5-F1
#
_cell.length_a   1.000
_cell.length_b   1.000
_cell.length_c   1.000
_cell.angle_alpha   90.00
_cell.angle_beta   90.00
_cell.angle_gamma   90.00
#
_symmetry.space_group_name_H-M   'P 1'
#
loop_
_entity.id
_entity.type
_entity.pdbx_description
1 polymer ?
#
loop_
_entity_poly.entity_id
_entity_poly.type
_entity_poly.pdbx_seq_one_letter_code
_entity_poly.pdbx_strand_id
1 'polypeptide(L)'
;MQFDLDEALIDQILFAMEDQDGDFLLDTQEGIVHTLEEIEEAGEDSENEDRYIPLPNWSSNDGFRLMEKFTAGLKNPPVKNELTHALDRGRGVFRAFKDTLSQYPEVEKLWYSFKEREMRRTVLDWYNALREEWGLERIGEEPEDTEDLVLEDFRFRPGTTEDTEAAKDLHRSCIAELETNFERNQGGPIPAFLLSGSQQDWHFPASMSLVAETSRGDFAGYISAHQYENLLSIEALEVYTEYRGLGLAEALLTRLFEMVQQQKRDIRYLQIALPAQFEGFSRVLHRTGFQVYESRYLCRLNKALE
;
A
#
# COMPACT_ATOMS: atom_id res chain seq x y z
N MET A 1 1.55 -28.81 21.43
CA MET A 1 1.16 -27.41 21.62
C MET A 1 0.57 -26.89 20.32
N GLN A 2 -0.69 -26.47 20.31
CA GLN A 2 -1.35 -25.88 19.15
C GLN A 2 -2.27 -24.79 19.68
N PHE A 3 -2.23 -23.60 19.07
CA PHE A 3 -3.09 -22.48 19.40
C PHE A 3 -3.55 -21.81 18.11
N ASP A 4 -4.70 -21.16 18.16
CA ASP A 4 -5.21 -20.34 17.06
C ASP A 4 -4.71 -18.92 17.23
N LEU A 5 -4.23 -18.32 16.13
CA LEU A 5 -3.81 -16.93 16.11
C LEU A 5 -5.03 -16.07 15.79
N ASP A 6 -5.64 -15.47 16.82
CA ASP A 6 -6.73 -14.50 16.68
C ASP A 6 -6.23 -13.06 16.77
N GLU A 7 -7.09 -12.12 16.42
CA GLU A 7 -6.74 -10.69 16.36
C GLU A 7 -6.27 -10.15 17.71
N ALA A 8 -6.87 -10.60 18.82
CA ALA A 8 -6.51 -10.16 20.16
C ALA A 8 -5.12 -10.65 20.56
N LEU A 9 -4.74 -11.86 20.13
CA LEU A 9 -3.40 -12.40 20.35
C LEU A 9 -2.37 -11.72 19.44
N ILE A 10 -2.72 -11.42 18.19
CA ILE A 10 -1.86 -10.64 17.28
C ILE A 10 -1.52 -9.29 17.91
N ASP A 11 -2.52 -8.55 18.41
CA ASP A 11 -2.31 -7.25 19.04
C ASP A 11 -1.38 -7.33 20.27
N GLN A 12 -1.52 -8.38 21.09
CA GLN A 12 -0.62 -8.63 22.22
C GLN A 12 0.83 -8.89 21.78
N ILE A 13 1.01 -9.73 20.75
CA ILE A 13 2.33 -10.02 20.19
C ILE A 13 2.95 -8.76 19.59
N LEU A 14 2.17 -7.97 18.84
CA LEU A 14 2.64 -6.71 18.26
C LEU A 14 3.09 -5.73 19.35
N PHE A 15 2.32 -5.59 20.43
CA PHE A 15 2.67 -4.75 21.56
C PHE A 15 4.01 -5.20 22.20
N ALA A 16 4.16 -6.50 22.44
CA ALA A 16 5.38 -7.07 23.00
C ALA A 16 6.59 -6.91 22.07
N MET A 17 6.41 -7.02 20.75
CA MET A 17 7.48 -6.79 19.78
C MET A 17 7.99 -5.34 19.77
N GLU A 18 7.14 -4.36 20.09
CA GLU A 18 7.54 -2.95 20.16
C GLU A 18 8.31 -2.61 21.44
N ASP A 19 8.10 -3.38 22.51
CA ASP A 19 8.81 -3.24 23.77
C ASP A 19 10.16 -3.97 23.70
N GLN A 20 11.22 -3.20 23.46
CA GLN A 20 12.57 -3.73 23.29
C GLN A 20 13.30 -3.97 24.63
N ASP A 21 12.69 -3.57 25.75
CA ASP A 21 13.29 -3.69 27.08
C ASP A 21 12.72 -4.89 27.85
N GLY A 22 11.60 -5.47 27.41
CA GLY A 22 10.95 -6.62 28.03
C GLY A 22 11.29 -7.97 27.37
N ASP A 23 11.38 -9.01 28.19
CA ASP A 23 11.46 -10.40 27.74
C ASP A 23 10.06 -11.03 27.78
N PHE A 24 9.52 -11.39 26.62
CA PHE A 24 8.14 -11.86 26.47
C PHE A 24 8.07 -13.28 25.93
N LEU A 25 7.13 -14.06 26.45
CA LEU A 25 6.83 -15.43 26.05
C LEU A 25 5.31 -15.58 25.85
N LEU A 26 4.91 -16.32 24.82
CA LEU A 26 3.53 -16.72 24.62
C LEU A 26 3.22 -17.95 25.47
N ASP A 27 2.26 -17.84 26.40
CA ASP A 27 1.63 -19.01 27.01
C ASP A 27 0.54 -19.56 26.07
N THR A 28 0.81 -20.73 25.51
CA THR A 28 -0.09 -21.39 24.56
C THR A 28 -1.30 -22.08 25.20
N GLN A 29 -1.31 -22.28 26.52
CA GLN A 29 -2.45 -22.86 27.23
C GLN A 29 -3.51 -21.80 27.49
N GLU A 30 -3.06 -20.59 27.84
CA GLU A 30 -3.95 -19.45 28.09
C GLU A 30 -4.21 -18.62 26.83
N GLY A 31 -3.28 -18.65 25.85
CA GLY A 31 -3.35 -17.82 24.65
C GLY A 31 -3.03 -16.35 24.94
N ILE A 32 -2.09 -16.11 25.86
CA ILE A 32 -1.75 -14.77 26.38
C ILE A 32 -0.23 -14.60 26.40
N VAL A 33 0.24 -13.38 26.12
CA VAL A 33 1.65 -13.04 26.23
C VAL A 33 1.97 -12.64 27.68
N HIS A 34 2.98 -13.28 28.26
CA HIS A 34 3.53 -12.96 29.58
C HIS A 34 4.94 -12.41 29.48
N THR A 35 5.30 -11.56 30.42
CA THR A 35 6.70 -11.23 30.69
C THR A 35 7.39 -12.38 31.41
N LEU A 36 8.72 -12.48 31.25
CA LEU A 36 9.52 -13.46 31.99
C LEU A 36 9.37 -13.28 33.52
N GLU A 37 9.30 -12.03 33.99
CA GLU A 37 9.10 -11.70 35.41
C GLU A 37 7.78 -12.25 35.95
N GLU A 38 6.67 -12.12 35.21
CA GLU A 38 5.36 -12.66 35.62
C GLU A 38 5.37 -14.18 35.77
N ILE A 39 6.05 -14.89 34.86
CA ILE A 39 6.17 -16.35 34.89
C ILE A 39 7.00 -16.80 36.10
N GLU A 40 8.12 -16.12 36.35
CA GLU A 40 8.99 -16.38 37.50
C GLU A 40 8.29 -16.10 38.84
N GLU A 41 7.53 -15.00 38.94
CA GLU A 41 6.75 -14.66 40.13
C GLU A 41 5.63 -15.67 40.43
N ALA A 42 5.04 -16.27 39.40
CA ALA A 42 4.06 -17.35 39.53
C ALA A 42 4.69 -18.68 39.97
N GLY A 43 6.03 -18.78 39.98
CA GLY A 43 6.76 -20.00 40.31
C GLY A 43 6.67 -21.05 39.19
N GLU A 44 6.42 -20.62 37.96
CA GLU A 44 6.32 -21.47 36.78
C GLU A 44 7.68 -21.60 36.07
N ASP A 45 7.85 -22.67 35.30
CA ASP A 45 9.10 -22.95 34.57
C ASP A 45 9.04 -22.31 33.17
N SER A 46 9.69 -21.16 33.00
CA SER A 46 9.74 -20.42 31.73
C SER A 46 10.52 -21.15 30.63
N GLU A 47 11.37 -22.13 30.98
CA GLU A 47 12.08 -22.99 30.02
C GLU A 47 11.19 -24.13 29.50
N ASN A 48 9.94 -24.22 29.95
CA ASN A 48 8.99 -25.22 29.45
C ASN A 48 8.56 -24.90 28.01
N GLU A 49 9.36 -25.40 27.06
CA GLU A 49 9.13 -25.33 25.62
C GLU A 49 7.82 -26.01 25.17
N ASP A 50 7.10 -26.74 26.04
CA ASP A 50 5.77 -27.30 25.76
C ASP A 50 4.62 -26.37 26.15
N ARG A 51 4.89 -25.22 26.78
CA ARG A 51 3.89 -24.21 27.19
C ARG A 51 4.25 -22.80 26.73
N TYR A 52 5.50 -22.38 26.93
CA TYR A 52 5.97 -21.04 26.64
C TYR A 52 6.78 -21.01 25.34
N ILE A 53 6.35 -20.19 24.39
CA ILE A 53 7.02 -20.03 23.10
C ILE A 53 7.60 -18.61 22.99
N PRO A 54 8.86 -18.45 22.55
CA PRO A 54 9.40 -17.13 22.27
C PRO A 54 8.69 -16.44 21.10
N LEU A 55 8.44 -15.15 21.29
CA LEU A 55 7.85 -14.30 20.27
C LEU A 55 8.80 -14.08 19.08
N PRO A 56 8.29 -13.65 17.91
CA PRO A 56 9.13 -13.27 16.79
C PRO A 56 10.14 -12.18 17.18
N ASN A 57 11.41 -12.40 16.82
CA ASN A 57 12.46 -11.42 17.07
C ASN A 57 12.19 -10.11 16.31
N TRP A 58 12.18 -8.99 17.04
CA TRP A 58 12.05 -7.65 16.48
C TRP A 58 13.11 -6.72 17.06
N SER A 59 14.22 -6.54 16.33
CA SER A 59 15.34 -5.72 16.80
C SER A 59 15.18 -4.24 16.45
N SER A 60 15.96 -3.37 17.10
CA SER A 60 16.06 -1.96 16.67
C SER A 60 16.54 -1.82 15.22
N ASN A 61 17.31 -2.80 14.70
CA ASN A 61 17.73 -2.79 13.30
C ASN A 61 16.54 -3.04 12.35
N ASP A 62 15.62 -3.93 12.72
CA ASP A 62 14.40 -4.19 11.95
C ASP A 62 13.48 -2.97 11.95
N GLY A 63 13.32 -2.33 13.12
CA GLY A 63 12.63 -1.05 13.23
C GLY A 63 13.26 0.06 12.37
N PHE A 64 14.59 0.15 12.32
CA PHE A 64 15.28 1.12 11.46
C PHE A 64 15.09 0.82 9.97
N ARG A 65 15.25 -0.44 9.55
CA ARG A 65 15.00 -0.88 8.17
C ARG A 65 13.57 -0.61 7.72
N LEU A 66 12.62 -0.75 8.63
CA LEU A 66 11.22 -0.43 8.38
C LEU A 66 11.02 1.06 8.09
N MET A 67 11.67 1.95 8.86
CA MET A 67 11.67 3.38 8.60
C MET A 67 12.33 3.73 7.25
N GLU A 68 13.44 3.08 6.91
CA GLU A 68 14.10 3.24 5.60
C GLU A 68 13.17 2.82 4.45
N LYS A 69 12.56 1.64 4.57
CA LYS A 69 11.63 1.09 3.56
C LYS A 69 10.43 2.01 3.35
N PHE A 70 9.84 2.51 4.44
CA PHE A 70 8.76 3.49 4.38
C PHE A 70 9.19 4.77 3.65
N THR A 71 10.31 5.35 4.08
CA THR A 71 10.83 6.61 3.51
C THR A 71 11.17 6.46 2.02
N ALA A 72 11.75 5.32 1.63
CA ALA A 72 12.05 5.03 0.23
C ALA A 72 10.78 4.93 -0.63
N GLY A 73 9.68 4.40 -0.08
CA GLY A 73 8.38 4.27 -0.74
C GLY A 73 7.59 5.58 -0.88
N LEU A 74 7.94 6.63 -0.13
CA LEU A 74 7.27 7.92 -0.24
C LEU A 74 7.52 8.57 -1.60
N LYS A 75 6.42 9.08 -2.18
CA LYS A 75 6.42 9.80 -3.47
C LYS A 75 6.49 11.32 -3.31
N ASN A 76 6.22 11.85 -2.11
CA ASN A 76 6.28 13.28 -1.79
C ASN A 76 7.75 13.71 -1.54
N PRO A 77 8.39 14.49 -2.45
CA PRO A 77 9.83 14.77 -2.33
C PRO A 77 10.20 15.61 -1.10
N PRO A 78 9.47 16.68 -0.72
CA PRO A 78 9.73 17.41 0.53
C PRO A 78 9.75 16.53 1.77
N VAL A 79 8.67 15.77 2.00
CA VAL A 79 8.55 14.93 3.21
C VAL A 79 9.59 13.81 3.21
N LYS A 80 9.81 13.20 2.04
CA LYS A 80 10.84 12.17 1.85
C LYS A 80 12.22 12.69 2.22
N ASN A 81 12.59 13.89 1.79
CA ASN A 81 13.89 14.48 2.09
C ASN A 81 14.06 14.74 3.59
N GLU A 82 13.03 15.26 4.25
CA GLU A 82 13.07 15.51 5.70
C GLU A 82 13.19 14.21 6.52
N LEU A 83 12.42 13.18 6.17
CA LEU A 83 12.53 11.87 6.82
C LEU A 83 13.87 11.21 6.54
N THR A 84 14.40 11.33 5.31
CA THR A 84 15.74 10.82 4.96
C THR A 84 16.81 11.51 5.84
N HIS A 85 16.74 12.84 5.97
CA HIS A 85 17.64 13.57 6.87
C HIS A 85 17.48 13.19 8.34
N ALA A 86 16.28 12.84 8.79
CA ALA A 86 16.06 12.33 10.14
C ALA A 86 16.76 10.97 10.35
N LEU A 87 16.75 10.10 9.35
CA LEU A 87 17.44 8.79 9.35
C LEU A 87 18.97 8.93 9.33
N ASP A 88 19.50 9.93 8.64
CA ASP A 88 20.94 10.18 8.52
C ASP A 88 21.60 10.69 9.83
N ARG A 89 20.83 11.11 10.84
CA ARG A 89 21.37 11.68 12.09
C ARG A 89 22.15 10.69 12.97
N GLY A 90 22.01 9.39 12.72
CA GLY A 90 22.67 8.33 13.50
C GLY A 90 22.10 8.18 14.91
N ARG A 91 22.51 9.01 15.88
CA ARG A 91 22.02 8.92 17.27
C ARG A 91 20.70 9.65 17.44
N GLY A 92 19.70 8.97 18.01
CA GLY A 92 18.36 9.54 18.21
C GLY A 92 17.50 9.55 16.96
N VAL A 93 17.82 8.74 15.96
CA VAL A 93 17.09 8.63 14.70
C VAL A 93 15.60 8.34 14.92
N PHE A 94 15.25 7.37 15.76
CA PHE A 94 13.85 7.02 16.02
C PHE A 94 13.03 8.21 16.51
N ARG A 95 13.61 9.02 17.41
CA ARG A 95 12.96 10.23 17.91
C ARG A 95 12.87 11.30 16.83
N ALA A 96 13.97 11.56 16.11
CA ALA A 96 13.97 12.53 15.03
C ALA A 96 12.95 12.19 13.94
N PHE A 97 12.83 10.91 13.60
CA PHE A 97 11.86 10.41 12.63
C PHE A 97 10.42 10.66 13.09
N LYS A 98 10.08 10.29 14.34
CA LYS A 98 8.75 10.57 14.93
C LYS A 98 8.46 12.08 15.02
N ASP A 99 9.45 12.88 15.43
CA ASP A 99 9.32 14.34 15.50
C ASP A 99 9.03 14.94 14.11
N THR A 100 9.67 14.43 13.04
CA THR A 100 9.36 14.83 11.67
C THR A 100 7.97 14.40 11.24
N LEU A 101 7.56 13.15 11.53
CA LEU A 101 6.21 12.66 11.21
C LEU A 101 5.11 13.51 11.86
N SER A 102 5.31 13.96 13.10
CA SER A 102 4.33 14.78 13.83
C SER A 102 3.97 16.10 13.12
N GLN A 103 4.80 16.56 12.19
CA GLN A 103 4.57 17.76 11.38
C GLN A 103 3.65 17.49 10.18
N TYR A 104 3.43 16.22 9.84
CA TYR A 104 2.66 15.75 8.68
C TYR A 104 1.64 14.68 9.10
N PRO A 105 0.48 15.06 9.68
CA PRO A 105 -0.49 14.10 10.23
C PRO A 105 -0.93 12.99 9.25
N GLU A 106 -1.09 13.32 7.97
CA GLU A 106 -1.47 12.31 6.96
C GLU A 106 -0.35 11.30 6.68
N VAL A 107 0.91 11.73 6.74
CA VAL A 107 2.07 10.84 6.54
C VAL A 107 2.35 10.03 7.80
N GLU A 108 2.08 10.60 8.98
CA GLU A 108 2.14 9.88 10.24
C GLU A 108 1.14 8.70 10.28
N LYS A 109 -0.10 8.91 9.81
CA LYS A 109 -1.07 7.81 9.64
C LYS A 109 -0.55 6.73 8.69
N LEU A 110 0.01 7.14 7.53
CA LEU A 110 0.62 6.21 6.58
C LEU A 110 1.74 5.39 7.22
N TRP A 111 2.56 6.03 8.06
CA TRP A 111 3.62 5.33 8.78
C TRP A 111 3.06 4.28 9.72
N TYR A 112 2.05 4.60 10.54
CA TYR A 112 1.49 3.64 11.49
C TYR A 112 0.82 2.45 10.79
N SER A 113 0.02 2.70 9.75
CA SER A 113 -0.59 1.62 8.94
C SER A 113 0.48 0.75 8.26
N PHE A 114 1.52 1.37 7.68
CA PHE A 114 2.63 0.64 7.07
C PHE A 114 3.40 -0.20 8.10
N LYS A 115 3.67 0.38 9.29
CA LYS A 115 4.38 -0.28 10.39
C LYS A 115 3.61 -1.50 10.87
N GLU A 116 2.33 -1.32 11.17
CA GLU A 116 1.44 -2.39 11.63
C GLU A 116 1.38 -3.53 10.61
N ARG A 117 1.16 -3.24 9.33
CA ARG A 117 1.12 -4.26 8.27
C ARG A 117 2.40 -5.10 8.19
N GLU A 118 3.56 -4.45 8.25
CA GLU A 118 4.84 -5.15 8.15
C GLU A 118 5.17 -5.96 9.42
N MET A 119 4.77 -5.46 10.59
CA MET A 119 4.89 -6.23 11.83
C MET A 119 3.92 -7.42 11.87
N ARG A 120 2.65 -7.24 11.47
CA ARG A 120 1.67 -8.33 11.32
C ARG A 120 2.18 -9.42 10.40
N ARG A 121 2.80 -9.04 9.28
CA ARG A 121 3.45 -10.01 8.38
C ARG A 121 4.52 -10.84 9.09
N THR A 122 5.32 -10.21 9.94
CA THR A 122 6.37 -10.90 10.71
C THR A 122 5.76 -11.90 11.70
N VAL A 123 4.65 -11.54 12.34
CA VAL A 123 3.88 -12.45 13.21
C VAL A 123 3.31 -13.62 12.41
N LEU A 124 2.72 -13.37 11.24
CA LEU A 124 2.19 -14.42 10.38
C LEU A 124 3.28 -15.36 9.85
N ASP A 125 4.44 -14.84 9.49
CA ASP A 125 5.59 -15.65 9.06
C ASP A 125 6.11 -16.53 10.22
N TRP A 126 6.19 -15.98 11.43
CA TRP A 126 6.53 -16.74 12.64
C TRP A 126 5.51 -17.84 12.94
N TYR A 127 4.22 -17.52 12.90
CA TYR A 127 3.17 -18.49 13.17
C TYR A 127 3.13 -19.59 12.09
N ASN A 128 3.39 -19.24 10.83
CA ASN A 128 3.52 -20.22 9.75
C ASN A 128 4.72 -21.16 9.94
N ALA A 129 5.83 -20.67 10.50
CA ALA A 129 6.96 -21.53 10.85
C ALA A 129 6.58 -22.54 11.95
N LEU A 130 5.88 -22.10 13.00
CA LEU A 130 5.36 -22.99 14.05
C LEU A 130 4.39 -24.05 13.47
N ARG A 131 3.51 -23.64 12.57
CA ARG A 131 2.57 -24.56 11.90
C ARG A 131 3.29 -25.61 11.07
N GLU A 132 4.37 -25.24 10.38
CA GLU A 132 5.19 -26.17 9.62
C GLU A 132 5.85 -27.21 10.55
N GLU A 133 6.36 -26.78 11.71
CA GLU A 133 6.88 -27.69 12.74
C GLU A 133 5.80 -28.64 13.29
N TRP A 134 4.56 -28.18 13.40
CA TRP A 134 3.41 -29.00 13.78
C TRP A 134 2.87 -29.89 12.66
N GLY A 135 3.42 -29.80 11.44
CA GLY A 135 2.96 -30.54 10.27
C GLY A 135 1.61 -30.07 9.71
N LEU A 136 1.23 -28.83 9.99
CA LEU A 136 0.02 -28.19 9.48
C LEU A 136 0.31 -27.40 8.19
N GLU A 137 -0.73 -27.21 7.38
CA GLU A 137 -0.64 -26.34 6.20
C GLU A 137 -0.46 -24.87 6.63
N ARG A 138 0.32 -24.12 5.85
CA ARG A 138 0.49 -22.67 6.03
C ARG A 138 -0.85 -21.96 5.85
N ILE A 139 -1.07 -20.94 6.67
CA ILE A 139 -2.15 -19.98 6.45
C ILE A 139 -1.66 -19.04 5.34
N GLY A 140 -2.53 -18.77 4.36
CA GLY A 140 -2.26 -17.76 3.33
C GLY A 140 -2.05 -16.37 3.97
N GLU A 141 -1.39 -15.46 3.26
CA GLU A 141 -1.31 -14.06 3.73
C GLU A 141 -2.74 -13.54 3.97
N GLU A 142 -3.05 -13.09 5.19
CA GLU A 142 -4.34 -12.49 5.49
C GLU A 142 -4.58 -11.28 4.58
N PRO A 143 -5.82 -11.07 4.10
CA PRO A 143 -6.16 -9.88 3.32
C PRO A 143 -5.86 -8.60 4.11
N GLU A 144 -5.63 -7.50 3.37
CA GLU A 144 -5.11 -6.22 3.85
C GLU A 144 -6.11 -5.41 4.72
N ASP A 145 -6.57 -5.96 5.84
CA ASP A 145 -7.62 -5.37 6.67
C ASP A 145 -7.22 -4.01 7.28
N THR A 146 -5.92 -3.69 7.40
CA THR A 146 -5.44 -2.37 7.88
C THR A 146 -5.64 -1.26 6.84
N GLU A 147 -5.82 -1.57 5.56
CA GLU A 147 -6.10 -0.57 4.52
C GLU A 147 -7.57 -0.09 4.58
N ASP A 148 -8.48 -0.95 5.05
CA ASP A 148 -9.92 -0.66 5.11
C ASP A 148 -10.27 0.44 6.11
N LEU A 149 -9.55 0.55 7.24
CA LEU A 149 -9.80 1.60 8.25
C LEU A 149 -9.54 3.02 7.72
N VAL A 150 -8.56 3.19 6.83
CA VAL A 150 -8.25 4.50 6.22
C VAL A 150 -9.27 4.86 5.15
N LEU A 151 -9.82 3.86 4.46
CA LEU A 151 -10.82 4.05 3.42
C LEU A 151 -12.19 4.49 3.97
N GLU A 152 -12.46 4.31 5.28
CA GLU A 152 -13.68 4.80 5.92
C GLU A 152 -13.85 6.33 5.84
N ASP A 153 -12.74 7.07 5.79
CA ASP A 153 -12.73 8.53 5.62
C ASP A 153 -13.08 8.97 4.19
N PHE A 154 -13.22 8.02 3.26
CA PHE A 154 -13.50 8.27 1.85
C PHE A 154 -14.85 7.71 1.44
N ARG A 155 -15.55 8.48 0.60
CA ARG A 155 -16.79 8.06 -0.05
C ARG A 155 -16.52 7.80 -1.51
N PHE A 156 -17.01 6.66 -1.98
CA PHE A 156 -16.92 6.26 -3.38
C PHE A 156 -18.29 6.37 -4.01
N ARG A 157 -18.39 7.12 -5.10
CA ARG A 157 -19.66 7.35 -5.81
C ARG A 157 -19.47 7.37 -7.32
N PRO A 158 -20.53 7.14 -8.11
CA PRO A 158 -20.50 7.40 -9.55
C PRO A 158 -20.03 8.82 -9.86
N GLY A 159 -19.15 8.94 -10.84
CA GLY A 159 -18.69 10.22 -11.37
C GLY A 159 -19.81 10.96 -12.10
N THR A 160 -19.87 12.27 -11.90
CA THR A 160 -20.89 13.13 -12.52
C THR A 160 -20.24 14.21 -13.39
N THR A 161 -21.04 14.93 -14.17
CA THR A 161 -20.53 16.05 -14.96
C THR A 161 -20.00 17.20 -14.11
N GLU A 162 -20.41 17.31 -12.84
CA GLU A 162 -19.92 18.34 -11.91
C GLU A 162 -18.44 18.11 -11.55
N ASP A 163 -17.99 16.86 -11.53
CA ASP A 163 -16.61 16.51 -11.18
C ASP A 163 -15.62 16.68 -12.35
N THR A 164 -16.11 17.00 -13.55
CA THR A 164 -15.31 17.06 -14.79
C THR A 164 -14.13 18.00 -14.68
N GLU A 165 -14.30 19.16 -14.04
CA GLU A 165 -13.21 20.14 -13.92
C GLU A 165 -12.13 19.65 -12.95
N ALA A 166 -12.52 19.09 -11.81
CA ALA A 166 -11.58 18.50 -10.85
C ALA A 166 -10.80 17.32 -11.48
N ALA A 167 -11.49 16.47 -12.26
CA ALA A 167 -10.86 15.37 -12.97
C ALA A 167 -9.86 15.88 -14.03
N LYS A 168 -10.20 16.96 -14.76
CA LYS A 168 -9.30 17.60 -15.75
C LYS A 168 -8.04 18.18 -15.10
N ASP A 169 -8.20 18.84 -13.96
CA ASP A 169 -7.10 19.45 -13.24
C ASP A 169 -6.14 18.39 -12.67
N LEU A 170 -6.70 17.31 -12.10
CA LEU A 170 -5.91 16.16 -11.66
C LEU A 170 -5.20 15.48 -12.83
N HIS A 171 -5.90 15.25 -13.94
CA HIS A 171 -5.32 14.65 -15.15
C HIS A 171 -4.15 15.47 -15.67
N ARG A 172 -4.34 16.78 -15.83
CA ARG A 172 -3.27 17.70 -16.27
C ARG A 172 -2.05 17.64 -15.34
N SER A 173 -2.28 17.58 -14.03
CA SER A 173 -1.21 17.47 -13.03
C SER A 173 -0.44 16.14 -13.16
N CYS A 174 -1.16 15.03 -13.39
CA CYS A 174 -0.55 13.72 -13.61
C CYS A 174 0.25 13.66 -14.92
N ILE A 175 -0.25 14.28 -16.00
CA ILE A 175 0.48 14.40 -17.27
C ILE A 175 1.77 15.20 -17.09
N ALA A 176 1.71 16.35 -16.44
CA ALA A 176 2.90 17.17 -16.19
C ALA A 176 3.95 16.43 -15.35
N GLU A 177 3.51 15.64 -14.35
CA GLU A 177 4.39 14.76 -13.57
C GLU A 177 5.04 13.67 -14.44
N LEU A 178 4.26 13.04 -15.34
CA LEU A 178 4.74 12.05 -16.29
C LEU A 178 5.80 12.64 -17.24
N GLU A 179 5.53 13.80 -17.82
CA GLU A 179 6.42 14.52 -18.73
C GLU A 179 7.74 14.87 -18.04
N THR A 180 7.67 15.47 -16.85
CA THR A 180 8.84 15.86 -16.06
C THR A 180 9.74 14.65 -15.76
N ASN A 181 9.13 13.52 -15.35
CA ASN A 181 9.86 12.30 -15.05
C ASN A 181 10.47 11.66 -16.31
N PHE A 182 9.74 11.68 -17.42
CA PHE A 182 10.24 11.18 -18.69
C PHE A 182 11.45 12.00 -19.17
N GLU A 183 11.36 13.33 -19.13
CA GLU A 183 12.44 14.24 -19.49
C GLU A 183 13.69 13.99 -18.64
N ARG A 184 13.52 13.83 -17.33
CA ARG A 184 14.63 13.53 -16.42
C ARG A 184 15.33 12.21 -16.75
N ASN A 185 14.57 11.18 -17.09
CA ASN A 185 15.10 9.83 -17.30
C ASN A 185 15.62 9.61 -18.73
N GLN A 186 14.95 10.17 -19.72
CA GLN A 186 15.23 9.97 -21.14
C GLN A 186 16.00 11.13 -21.76
N GLY A 187 16.10 12.28 -21.07
CA GLY A 187 16.87 13.46 -21.48
C GLY A 187 16.29 14.20 -22.69
N GLY A 188 14.96 14.29 -22.77
CA GLY A 188 14.18 14.99 -23.79
C GLY A 188 12.67 14.80 -23.60
N PRO A 189 11.82 15.64 -24.22
CA PRO A 189 10.37 15.60 -24.02
C PRO A 189 9.77 14.27 -24.46
N ILE A 190 8.70 13.85 -23.79
CA ILE A 190 7.96 12.67 -24.20
C ILE A 190 7.34 12.91 -25.59
N PRO A 191 7.56 12.02 -26.58
CA PRO A 191 6.86 12.12 -27.85
C PRO A 191 5.36 12.12 -27.64
N ALA A 192 4.65 13.09 -28.24
CA ALA A 192 3.19 13.24 -28.09
C ALA A 192 2.42 11.94 -28.42
N PHE A 193 2.94 11.10 -29.31
CA PHE A 193 2.34 9.81 -29.62
C PHE A 193 2.33 8.82 -28.43
N LEU A 194 3.34 8.89 -27.56
CA LEU A 194 3.40 8.06 -26.35
C LEU A 194 2.42 8.53 -25.28
N LEU A 195 2.05 9.81 -25.29
CA LEU A 195 0.93 10.34 -24.50
C LEU A 195 -0.41 9.94 -25.14
N SER A 196 -0.53 10.01 -26.47
CA SER A 196 -1.80 9.77 -27.17
C SER A 196 -2.27 8.31 -27.15
N GLY A 197 -1.37 7.34 -27.04
CA GLY A 197 -1.67 5.91 -27.06
C GLY A 197 -2.52 5.38 -25.89
N SER A 198 -2.85 6.24 -24.93
CA SER A 198 -3.72 5.94 -23.78
C SER A 198 -4.70 7.06 -23.41
N GLN A 199 -4.64 8.26 -24.02
CA GLN A 199 -5.27 9.47 -23.46
C GLN A 199 -5.94 10.43 -24.46
N GLN A 200 -5.91 10.17 -25.77
CA GLN A 200 -6.42 11.16 -26.73
C GLN A 200 -7.95 11.35 -26.68
N ASP A 201 -8.66 10.35 -26.15
CA ASP A 201 -10.10 10.35 -25.91
C ASP A 201 -10.39 10.15 -24.41
N TRP A 202 -9.58 10.72 -23.52
CA TRP A 202 -9.94 10.72 -22.10
C TRP A 202 -11.23 11.52 -21.89
N HIS A 203 -12.28 10.84 -21.45
CA HIS A 203 -13.56 11.45 -21.12
C HIS A 203 -13.91 11.23 -19.66
N PHE A 204 -14.50 12.25 -19.06
CA PHE A 204 -15.09 12.15 -17.74
C PHE A 204 -16.43 12.89 -17.69
N PRO A 205 -17.51 12.26 -17.21
CA PRO A 205 -17.64 10.81 -17.00
C PRO A 205 -17.68 10.05 -18.34
N ALA A 206 -17.16 8.83 -18.36
CA ALA A 206 -17.16 7.93 -19.52
C ALA A 206 -18.30 6.89 -19.43
N SER A 207 -18.11 5.70 -20.01
CA SER A 207 -19.09 4.60 -19.93
C SER A 207 -19.32 4.14 -18.49
N MET A 208 -18.25 4.16 -17.69
CA MET A 208 -18.24 3.90 -16.26
C MET A 208 -17.19 4.78 -15.61
N SER A 209 -17.59 5.56 -14.60
CA SER A 209 -16.67 6.40 -13.85
C SER A 209 -17.04 6.39 -12.37
N LEU A 210 -16.04 6.38 -11.51
CA LEU A 210 -16.18 6.52 -10.07
C LEU A 210 -15.27 7.63 -9.56
N VAL A 211 -15.71 8.30 -8.51
CA VAL A 211 -14.97 9.32 -7.78
C VAL A 211 -14.79 8.85 -6.34
N ALA A 212 -13.60 9.07 -5.82
CA ALA A 212 -13.31 9.04 -4.39
C ALA A 212 -13.31 10.48 -3.89
N GLU A 213 -14.09 10.77 -2.85
CA GLU A 213 -14.11 12.05 -2.16
C GLU A 213 -13.88 11.85 -0.67
N THR A 214 -13.29 12.84 0.00
CA THR A 214 -13.14 12.82 1.46
C THR A 214 -14.49 12.91 2.15
N SER A 215 -14.55 12.61 3.44
CA SER A 215 -15.75 12.82 4.27
C SER A 215 -16.29 14.27 4.27
N ARG A 216 -15.46 15.24 3.84
CA ARG A 216 -15.80 16.66 3.68
C ARG A 216 -16.32 17.00 2.27
N GLY A 217 -16.28 16.06 1.34
CA GLY A 217 -16.68 16.24 -0.06
C GLY A 217 -15.57 16.75 -0.97
N ASP A 218 -14.31 16.73 -0.52
CA ASP A 218 -13.18 17.13 -1.36
C ASP A 218 -12.83 16.00 -2.34
N PHE A 219 -12.64 16.33 -3.62
CA PHE A 219 -12.29 15.37 -4.65
C PHE A 219 -10.87 14.80 -4.39
N ALA A 220 -10.75 13.49 -4.19
CA ALA A 220 -9.49 12.83 -3.86
C ALA A 220 -8.89 12.04 -5.04
N GLY A 221 -9.74 11.51 -5.91
CA GLY A 221 -9.31 10.75 -7.09
C GLY A 221 -10.47 10.18 -7.87
N TYR A 222 -10.19 9.58 -9.02
CA TYR A 222 -11.19 8.99 -9.87
C TYR A 222 -10.65 7.84 -10.72
N ILE A 223 -11.57 7.03 -11.22
CA ILE A 223 -11.35 6.06 -12.29
C ILE A 223 -12.35 6.33 -13.40
N SER A 224 -11.90 6.31 -14.65
CA SER A 224 -12.75 6.47 -15.82
C SER A 224 -12.45 5.39 -16.84
N ALA A 225 -13.49 4.73 -17.31
CA ALA A 225 -13.40 3.65 -18.28
C ALA A 225 -14.45 3.78 -19.39
N HIS A 226 -14.00 3.56 -20.62
CA HIS A 226 -14.84 3.57 -21.80
C HIS A 226 -15.02 2.16 -22.37
N GLN A 227 -16.25 1.81 -22.72
CA GLN A 227 -16.58 0.51 -23.27
C GLN A 227 -16.51 0.52 -24.81
N TYR A 228 -15.70 -0.37 -25.37
CA TYR A 228 -15.59 -0.66 -26.80
C TYR A 228 -16.05 -2.09 -27.05
N GLU A 229 -17.29 -2.26 -27.52
CA GLU A 229 -17.92 -3.57 -27.69
C GLU A 229 -17.83 -4.42 -26.41
N ASN A 230 -16.97 -5.45 -26.41
CA ASN A 230 -16.74 -6.36 -25.30
C ASN A 230 -15.50 -6.07 -24.45
N LEU A 231 -14.81 -4.97 -24.73
CA LEU A 231 -13.65 -4.50 -23.98
C LEU A 231 -14.04 -3.25 -23.16
N LEU A 232 -13.79 -3.26 -21.87
CA LEU A 232 -13.78 -2.05 -21.05
C LEU A 232 -12.32 -1.58 -20.93
N SER A 233 -12.03 -0.38 -21.44
CA SER A 233 -10.71 0.23 -21.36
C SER A 233 -10.71 1.30 -20.28
N ILE A 234 -9.88 1.14 -19.26
CA ILE A 234 -9.61 2.15 -18.23
C ILE A 234 -8.71 3.20 -18.85
N GLU A 235 -9.26 4.39 -19.07
CA GLU A 235 -8.58 5.54 -19.70
C GLU A 235 -7.81 6.37 -18.68
N ALA A 236 -8.29 6.40 -17.43
CA ALA A 236 -7.59 7.02 -16.32
C ALA A 236 -7.93 6.35 -15.00
N LEU A 237 -6.91 6.22 -14.15
CA LEU A 237 -7.01 5.87 -12.74
C LEU A 237 -6.03 6.77 -11.99
N GLU A 238 -6.54 7.82 -11.39
CA GLU A 238 -5.72 8.93 -10.89
C GLU A 238 -6.17 9.36 -9.50
N VAL A 239 -5.19 9.64 -8.65
CA VAL A 239 -5.38 10.05 -7.26
C VAL A 239 -4.44 11.22 -6.98
N TYR A 240 -4.96 12.25 -6.32
CA TYR A 240 -4.18 13.40 -5.86
C TYR A 240 -3.02 12.95 -4.98
N THR A 241 -1.87 13.61 -5.12
CA THR A 241 -0.60 13.16 -4.54
C THR A 241 -0.67 13.01 -3.03
N GLU A 242 -1.41 13.87 -2.35
CA GLU A 242 -1.65 13.86 -0.91
C GLU A 242 -2.44 12.63 -0.42
N TYR A 243 -3.21 11.97 -1.29
CA TYR A 243 -4.01 10.78 -0.95
C TYR A 243 -3.45 9.49 -1.55
N ARG A 244 -2.30 9.55 -2.24
CA ARG A 244 -1.63 8.35 -2.78
C ARG A 244 -1.06 7.51 -1.63
N GLY A 245 -1.16 6.18 -1.78
CA GLY A 245 -0.68 5.23 -0.77
C GLY A 245 -1.73 4.82 0.27
N LEU A 246 -2.93 5.45 0.25
CA LEU A 246 -4.07 5.11 1.10
C LEU A 246 -4.98 4.02 0.48
N GLY A 247 -4.49 3.23 -0.48
CA GLY A 247 -5.31 2.23 -1.17
C GLY A 247 -6.39 2.76 -2.13
N LEU A 248 -6.59 4.09 -2.27
CA LEU A 248 -7.69 4.67 -3.07
C LEU A 248 -7.76 4.17 -4.53
N ALA A 249 -6.62 4.01 -5.20
CA ALA A 249 -6.60 3.53 -6.58
C ALA A 249 -7.06 2.08 -6.70
N GLU A 250 -6.69 1.23 -5.74
CA GLU A 250 -7.14 -0.15 -5.65
C GLU A 250 -8.63 -0.21 -5.30
N ALA A 251 -9.07 0.58 -4.32
CA ALA A 251 -10.47 0.69 -3.92
C ALA A 251 -11.38 1.14 -5.07
N LEU A 252 -10.92 2.10 -5.90
CA LEU A 252 -11.62 2.53 -7.12
C LEU A 252 -11.69 1.42 -8.17
N LEU A 253 -10.59 0.68 -8.38
CA LEU A 253 -10.53 -0.42 -9.32
C LEU A 253 -11.46 -1.57 -8.91
N THR A 254 -11.43 -1.98 -7.65
CA THR A 254 -12.31 -3.03 -7.10
C THR A 254 -13.79 -2.66 -7.26
N ARG A 255 -14.16 -1.42 -6.95
CA ARG A 255 -15.55 -0.95 -7.14
C ARG A 255 -15.95 -0.86 -8.61
N LEU A 256 -15.03 -0.54 -9.52
CA LEU A 256 -15.30 -0.60 -10.95
C LEU A 256 -15.62 -2.06 -11.37
N PHE A 257 -14.87 -3.04 -10.87
CA PHE A 257 -15.16 -4.45 -11.13
C PHE A 257 -16.56 -4.86 -10.63
N GLU A 258 -16.91 -4.48 -9.40
CA GLU A 258 -18.24 -4.74 -8.85
C GLU A 258 -19.34 -4.13 -9.72
N MET A 259 -19.17 -2.88 -10.18
CA MET A 259 -20.10 -2.24 -11.11
C MET A 259 -20.23 -3.00 -12.43
N VAL A 260 -19.13 -3.50 -13.00
CA VAL A 260 -19.14 -4.30 -14.23
C VAL A 260 -19.93 -5.59 -14.04
N GLN A 261 -19.70 -6.30 -12.94
CA GLN A 261 -20.40 -7.54 -12.61
C GLN A 261 -21.90 -7.32 -12.39
N GLN A 262 -22.27 -6.21 -11.74
CA GLN A 262 -23.68 -5.88 -11.47
C GLN A 262 -24.44 -5.46 -12.74
N GLN A 263 -23.80 -4.78 -13.69
CA GLN A 263 -24.51 -4.15 -14.82
C GLN A 263 -24.90 -5.07 -15.98
N LYS A 264 -24.67 -6.41 -15.94
CA LYS A 264 -25.02 -7.37 -17.02
C LYS A 264 -24.65 -6.89 -18.44
N ARG A 265 -23.60 -6.08 -18.59
CA ARG A 265 -23.11 -5.65 -19.90
C ARG A 265 -22.32 -6.80 -20.55
N ASP A 266 -22.27 -6.84 -21.87
CA ASP A 266 -21.40 -7.78 -22.61
C ASP A 266 -19.94 -7.33 -22.54
N ILE A 267 -19.37 -7.23 -21.34
CA ILE A 267 -17.96 -6.92 -21.11
C ILE A 267 -17.26 -8.25 -20.82
N ARG A 268 -16.29 -8.61 -21.66
CA ARG A 268 -15.49 -9.84 -21.53
C ARG A 268 -14.05 -9.56 -21.15
N TYR A 269 -13.54 -8.37 -21.47
CA TYR A 269 -12.16 -7.98 -21.23
C TYR A 269 -12.12 -6.64 -20.50
N LEU A 270 -11.18 -6.50 -19.57
CA LEU A 270 -10.83 -5.24 -18.93
C LEU A 270 -9.37 -4.96 -19.22
N GLN A 271 -9.07 -3.73 -19.65
CA GLN A 271 -7.71 -3.31 -19.99
C GLN A 271 -7.37 -2.01 -19.29
N ILE A 272 -6.14 -1.89 -18.85
CA ILE A 272 -5.52 -0.65 -18.38
C ILE A 272 -4.10 -0.58 -18.94
N ALA A 273 -3.68 0.61 -19.37
CA ALA A 273 -2.31 0.87 -19.77
C ALA A 273 -1.59 1.62 -18.65
N LEU A 274 -0.50 1.06 -18.12
CA LEU A 274 0.33 1.70 -17.10
C LEU A 274 1.69 2.10 -17.66
N PRO A 275 2.08 3.38 -17.52
CA PRO A 275 3.47 3.81 -17.71
C PRO A 275 4.43 3.04 -16.78
N ALA A 276 5.61 2.69 -17.28
CA ALA A 276 6.59 1.84 -16.57
C ALA A 276 7.01 2.39 -15.19
N GLN A 277 7.00 3.72 -15.01
CA GLN A 277 7.30 4.35 -13.71
C GLN A 277 6.27 4.02 -12.60
N PHE A 278 5.12 3.46 -12.94
CA PHE A 278 4.11 3.00 -11.99
C PHE A 278 4.14 1.48 -11.77
N GLU A 279 5.28 0.82 -12.01
CA GLU A 279 5.49 -0.61 -11.77
C GLU A 279 5.07 -1.04 -10.36
N GLY A 280 5.17 -0.18 -9.35
CA GLY A 280 4.67 -0.48 -8.00
C GLY A 280 3.18 -0.86 -7.96
N PHE A 281 2.36 -0.32 -8.87
CA PHE A 281 0.93 -0.64 -8.98
C PHE A 281 0.66 -1.93 -9.78
N SER A 282 1.67 -2.48 -10.47
CA SER A 282 1.52 -3.74 -11.22
C SER A 282 1.19 -4.93 -10.30
N ARG A 283 1.65 -4.91 -9.05
CA ARG A 283 1.33 -5.93 -8.04
C ARG A 283 -0.18 -5.99 -7.75
N VAL A 284 -0.81 -4.82 -7.62
CA VAL A 284 -2.27 -4.70 -7.42
C VAL A 284 -3.02 -5.26 -8.63
N LEU A 285 -2.59 -4.91 -9.85
CA LEU A 285 -3.17 -5.46 -11.07
C LEU A 285 -3.05 -7.00 -11.14
N HIS A 286 -1.88 -7.55 -10.80
CA HIS A 286 -1.69 -9.01 -10.81
C HIS A 286 -2.56 -9.74 -9.79
N ARG A 287 -2.70 -9.20 -8.57
CA ARG A 287 -3.58 -9.76 -7.53
C ARG A 287 -5.06 -9.71 -7.93
N THR A 288 -5.47 -8.68 -8.67
CA THR A 288 -6.83 -8.55 -9.20
C THR A 288 -7.08 -9.34 -10.51
N GLY A 289 -6.09 -10.12 -10.96
CA GLY A 289 -6.24 -11.04 -12.09
C GLY A 289 -5.85 -10.48 -13.45
N PHE A 290 -5.32 -9.25 -13.52
CA PHE A 290 -4.75 -8.74 -14.77
C PHE A 290 -3.46 -9.48 -15.15
N GLN A 291 -3.28 -9.65 -16.45
CA GLN A 291 -2.08 -10.23 -17.05
C GLN A 291 -1.49 -9.24 -18.04
N VAL A 292 -0.16 -9.28 -18.20
CA VAL A 292 0.52 -8.46 -19.20
C VAL A 292 0.14 -9.00 -20.60
N TYR A 293 -0.51 -8.15 -21.40
CA TYR A 293 -0.87 -8.46 -22.77
C TYR A 293 0.11 -7.87 -23.80
N GLU A 294 0.57 -6.64 -23.59
CA GLU A 294 1.49 -5.93 -24.48
C GLU A 294 2.66 -5.34 -23.68
N SER A 295 3.87 -5.36 -24.24
CA SER A 295 5.05 -4.65 -23.70
C SER A 295 5.60 -3.72 -24.76
N ARG A 296 5.83 -2.45 -24.39
CA ARG A 296 6.40 -1.43 -25.28
C ARG A 296 7.81 -1.08 -24.83
N TYR A 297 8.77 -1.14 -25.75
CA TYR A 297 10.16 -0.82 -25.51
C TYR A 297 10.54 0.46 -26.25
N LEU A 298 11.18 1.38 -25.53
CA LEU A 298 11.69 2.62 -26.11
C LEU A 298 13.21 2.64 -26.02
N CYS A 299 13.87 2.91 -27.15
CA CYS A 299 15.33 3.08 -27.21
C CYS A 299 15.65 4.47 -27.76
N ARG A 300 16.47 5.24 -27.04
CA ARG A 300 16.94 6.55 -27.50
C ARG A 300 18.06 6.36 -28.52
N LEU A 301 17.78 6.69 -29.78
CA LEU A 301 18.72 6.45 -30.89
C LEU A 301 19.82 7.52 -31.04
N ASN A 302 19.77 8.64 -30.31
CA ASN A 302 20.82 9.67 -30.32
C ASN A 302 21.06 10.24 -28.90
N LYS A 303 22.21 9.92 -28.30
CA LYS A 303 22.88 10.78 -27.31
C LYS A 303 23.83 11.70 -28.07
N ALA A 304 23.37 12.85 -28.55
CA ALA A 304 24.23 13.88 -29.14
C ALA A 304 23.57 15.23 -28.80
N LEU A 305 24.23 16.27 -28.30
CA LEU A 305 25.64 16.56 -27.98
C LEU A 305 25.53 17.66 -26.90
N GLU A 306 26.22 17.49 -25.76
CA GLU A 306 26.32 18.43 -24.62
C GLU A 306 25.02 18.77 -23.85
#